data_AF-A0A957I5D2-F1
#
_entry.id   AF-A0A957I5D2-F1
#
_cell.length_a   1.000
_cell.length_b   1.000
_cell.length_c   1.000
_cell.angle_alpha   90.00
_cell.angle_beta   90.00
_cell.angle_gamma   90.00
#
_symmetry.space_group_name_H-M   'P 1'
#
loop_
_entity.id
_entity.type
_entity.pdbx_description
1 polymer ?
#
loop_
_entity_poly.entity_id
_entity_poly.type
_entity_poly.pdbx_seq_one_letter_code
_entity_poly.pdbx_strand_id
1 'polypeptide(L)'
;MPQTFHCPACQAPLDYDGASIIVRCSYCNSSVIVPEELRPHVGGTAPAEMGDMVAAVREITALVRGDKKIAAIKLYRETFNVGLAEAKAAVEQLAQGKSAAFGRATVVAPPDTDAVLRDVRAHLAGGRKIEAIKAYRQAFDVGLAEAKVAVEQIERGETVTPSAPHDQAAALARIMSLFQAGNQEEAIRLYRQTFDVSQTGAAKAVEMLGRGESQLAIQAALAALRPTGIASDDAAEAPARAVRSPASCGCFAFALFILLVTVVPLLLGLTRPGAPLFSLWQRVNPTSPVSLVLSFGEEGLGQGMFYDVRSVAVDGDGRIYAA
;
A
#
# COMPACT_ATOMS: atom_id res chain seq x y z
N MET A 1 -10.08 -10.54 -34.57
CA MET A 1 -10.42 -11.06 -35.91
C MET A 1 -9.46 -12.19 -36.19
N PRO A 2 -9.91 -13.42 -36.55
CA PRO A 2 -9.00 -14.51 -36.85
C PRO A 2 -8.16 -14.13 -38.08
N GLN A 3 -6.84 -14.18 -37.93
CA GLN A 3 -5.91 -13.94 -39.03
C GLN A 3 -5.62 -15.29 -39.68
N THR A 4 -5.59 -15.35 -41.00
CA THR A 4 -5.31 -16.59 -41.73
C THR A 4 -3.98 -16.46 -42.47
N PHE A 5 -3.18 -17.53 -42.44
CA PHE A 5 -1.95 -17.60 -43.24
C PHE A 5 -1.77 -19.00 -43.82
N HIS A 6 -1.00 -19.10 -44.90
CA HIS A 6 -0.80 -20.36 -45.61
C HIS A 6 0.34 -21.18 -45.02
N CYS A 7 0.12 -22.48 -44.85
CA CYS A 7 1.18 -23.41 -44.46
C CYS A 7 2.28 -23.45 -45.54
N PRO A 8 3.57 -23.26 -45.22
CA PRO A 8 4.64 -23.39 -46.20
C PRO A 8 4.84 -24.83 -46.68
N ALA A 9 4.40 -25.84 -45.91
CA ALA A 9 4.58 -27.24 -46.26
C ALA A 9 3.46 -27.80 -47.17
N CYS A 10 2.22 -27.34 -47.02
CA CYS A 10 1.07 -27.88 -47.75
C CYS A 10 0.15 -26.84 -48.39
N GLN A 11 0.46 -25.55 -48.25
CA GLN A 11 -0.31 -24.39 -48.77
C GLN A 11 -1.75 -24.26 -48.22
N ALA A 12 -2.20 -25.15 -47.35
CA ALA A 12 -3.51 -25.05 -46.73
C ALA A 12 -3.63 -23.79 -45.86
N PRO A 13 -4.81 -23.14 -45.83
CA PRO A 13 -5.07 -22.01 -44.94
C PRO A 13 -5.09 -22.50 -43.48
N LEU A 14 -4.34 -21.83 -42.61
CA LEU A 14 -4.39 -22.01 -41.16
C LEU A 14 -5.03 -20.78 -40.52
N ASP A 15 -5.99 -21.04 -39.65
CA ASP A 15 -6.56 -20.02 -38.76
C ASP A 15 -5.65 -19.84 -37.55
N TYR A 16 -5.31 -18.59 -37.25
CA TYR A 16 -4.48 -18.21 -36.12
C TYR A 16 -5.27 -17.46 -35.05
N ASP A 17 -5.10 -17.89 -33.79
CA ASP A 17 -5.82 -17.40 -32.61
C ASP A 17 -5.19 -16.16 -31.97
N GLY A 18 -3.99 -15.74 -32.43
CA GLY A 18 -3.30 -14.56 -31.92
C GLY A 18 -2.39 -14.81 -30.72
N ALA A 19 -2.32 -16.04 -30.19
CA ALA A 19 -1.64 -16.31 -28.92
C ALA A 19 -0.38 -17.19 -29.02
N SER A 20 -0.25 -18.02 -30.06
CA SER A 20 0.77 -19.07 -30.15
C SER A 20 1.87 -18.78 -31.19
N ILE A 21 3.15 -18.86 -30.80
CA ILE A 21 4.29 -18.62 -31.72
C ILE A 21 4.48 -19.75 -32.73
N ILE A 22 4.03 -20.96 -32.36
CA ILE A 22 4.13 -22.17 -33.18
C ILE A 22 2.72 -22.74 -33.32
N VAL A 23 2.26 -22.84 -34.56
CA VAL A 23 0.95 -23.43 -34.89
C VAL A 23 1.19 -24.73 -35.63
N ARG A 24 0.46 -25.77 -35.24
CA ARG A 24 0.51 -27.07 -35.92
C ARG A 24 -0.57 -27.10 -37.00
N CYS A 25 -0.18 -27.40 -38.24
CA CYS A 25 -1.14 -27.48 -39.34
C CYS A 25 -2.07 -28.69 -39.17
N SER A 26 -3.38 -28.47 -39.18
CA SER A 26 -4.37 -29.56 -39.11
C SER A 26 -4.40 -30.48 -40.34
N TYR A 27 -3.83 -30.04 -41.46
CA TYR A 27 -3.86 -30.78 -42.74
C TYR A 27 -2.63 -31.68 -42.94
N CYS A 28 -1.42 -31.16 -42.74
CA CYS A 28 -0.17 -31.91 -42.96
C CYS A 28 0.60 -32.20 -41.66
N ASN A 29 0.08 -31.76 -40.51
CA ASN A 29 0.67 -31.94 -39.19
C ASN A 29 2.07 -31.34 -38.99
N SER A 30 2.55 -30.52 -39.94
CA SER A 30 3.81 -29.80 -39.81
C SER A 30 3.69 -28.65 -38.82
N SER A 31 4.69 -28.49 -37.95
CA SER A 31 4.81 -27.32 -37.10
C SER A 31 5.32 -26.13 -37.92
N VAL A 32 4.52 -25.07 -38.00
CA VAL A 32 4.85 -23.84 -38.73
C VAL A 32 5.09 -22.73 -37.71
N ILE A 33 6.19 -22.02 -37.89
CA ILE A 33 6.49 -20.82 -37.10
C ILE A 33 5.67 -19.67 -37.69
N VAL A 34 4.89 -18.98 -36.85
CA VAL A 34 4.05 -17.86 -37.29
C VAL A 34 4.96 -16.73 -37.83
N PRO A 35 4.65 -16.15 -39.01
CA PRO A 35 5.37 -14.99 -39.56
C PRO A 35 5.40 -13.82 -38.57
N GLU A 36 6.49 -13.05 -38.59
CA GLU A 36 6.77 -12.00 -37.60
C GLU A 36 5.65 -10.97 -37.51
N GLU A 37 4.97 -10.70 -38.64
CA GLU A 37 3.90 -9.71 -38.79
C GLU A 37 2.60 -10.09 -38.06
N LEU A 38 2.41 -11.39 -37.80
CA LEU A 38 1.21 -11.93 -37.14
C LEU A 38 1.48 -12.36 -35.71
N ARG A 39 2.74 -12.32 -35.25
CA ARG A 39 3.05 -12.58 -33.85
C ARG A 39 2.41 -11.49 -33.00
N PRO A 40 1.85 -11.84 -31.82
CA PRO A 40 1.46 -10.83 -30.86
C PRO A 40 2.72 -10.06 -30.47
N HIS A 41 2.93 -8.91 -31.09
CA HIS A 41 3.74 -7.86 -30.53
C HIS A 41 3.00 -7.45 -29.25
N VAL A 42 3.35 -8.09 -28.12
CA VAL A 42 3.12 -7.49 -26.81
C VAL A 42 3.69 -6.10 -26.96
N GLY A 43 2.82 -5.08 -26.98
CA GLY A 43 3.17 -3.70 -27.30
C GLY A 43 4.40 -3.30 -26.51
N GLY A 44 5.55 -3.41 -27.16
CA GLY A 44 6.83 -3.10 -26.58
C GLY A 44 6.92 -1.60 -26.53
N THR A 45 6.61 -1.04 -25.36
CA THR A 45 7.41 0.09 -24.93
C THR A 45 8.87 -0.39 -24.90
N ALA A 46 9.75 0.50 -25.34
CA ALA A 46 11.01 0.21 -25.99
C ALA A 46 11.95 -0.79 -25.26
N PRO A 47 12.93 -1.39 -25.97
CA PRO A 47 14.08 -2.09 -25.35
C PRO A 47 14.85 -1.23 -24.33
N ALA A 48 14.65 0.09 -24.33
CA ALA A 48 15.20 1.03 -23.38
C ALA A 48 14.56 0.93 -21.98
N GLU A 49 13.24 0.75 -21.86
CA GLU A 49 12.55 0.70 -20.56
C GLU A 49 12.85 -0.59 -19.80
N MET A 50 12.98 -1.71 -20.51
CA MET A 50 13.42 -2.98 -19.95
C MET A 50 14.88 -2.91 -19.48
N GLY A 51 15.73 -2.14 -20.17
CA GLY A 51 17.11 -1.87 -19.79
C GLY A 51 17.21 -1.04 -18.50
N ASP A 52 16.39 0.01 -18.39
CA ASP A 52 16.31 0.85 -17.19
C ASP A 52 15.77 0.08 -15.99
N MET A 53 14.78 -0.78 -16.18
CA MET A 53 14.26 -1.65 -15.12
C MET A 53 15.31 -2.67 -14.65
N VAL A 54 16.10 -3.25 -15.56
CA VAL A 54 17.20 -4.16 -15.21
C VAL A 54 18.35 -3.42 -14.50
N ALA A 55 18.65 -2.19 -14.91
CA ALA A 55 19.62 -1.34 -14.23
C ALA A 55 19.17 -0.99 -12.81
N ALA A 56 17.90 -0.63 -12.63
CA ALA A 56 17.30 -0.36 -11.33
C ALA A 56 17.32 -1.60 -10.43
N VAL A 57 17.00 -2.79 -10.93
CA VAL A 57 17.08 -4.05 -10.13
C VAL A 57 18.53 -4.34 -9.68
N ARG A 58 19.51 -4.05 -10.53
CA ARG A 58 20.94 -4.21 -10.18
C ARG A 58 21.37 -3.22 -9.09
N GLU A 59 20.88 -1.99 -9.15
CA GLU A 59 21.13 -0.96 -8.15
C GLU A 59 20.44 -1.27 -6.82
N ILE A 60 19.18 -1.72 -6.85
CA ILE A 60 18.45 -2.22 -5.68
C ILE A 60 19.23 -3.35 -5.01
N THR A 61 19.74 -4.29 -5.79
CA THR A 61 20.55 -5.42 -5.26
C THR A 61 21.86 -4.93 -4.62
N ALA A 62 22.50 -3.90 -5.17
CA ALA A 62 23.69 -3.28 -4.58
C ALA A 62 23.38 -2.55 -3.26
N LEU A 63 22.25 -1.83 -3.19
CA LEU A 63 21.79 -1.15 -1.98
C LEU A 63 21.44 -2.14 -0.86
N VAL A 64 20.85 -3.27 -1.20
CA VAL A 64 20.54 -4.34 -0.23
C VAL A 64 21.81 -4.97 0.33
N ARG A 65 22.83 -5.19 -0.49
CA ARG A 65 24.15 -5.70 -0.05
C ARG A 65 24.92 -4.69 0.82
N GLY A 66 24.69 -3.40 0.62
CA GLY A 66 25.29 -2.33 1.41
C GLY A 66 24.53 -1.97 2.69
N ASP A 67 23.63 -2.84 3.18
CA ASP A 67 22.74 -2.63 4.33
C ASP A 67 21.80 -1.39 4.24
N LYS A 68 21.68 -0.78 3.05
CA LYS A 68 20.83 0.41 2.79
C LYS A 68 19.42 -0.02 2.41
N LYS A 69 18.75 -0.81 3.26
CA LYS A 69 17.40 -1.37 3.01
C LYS A 69 16.34 -0.30 2.73
N ILE A 70 16.41 0.84 3.41
CA ILE A 70 15.43 1.94 3.24
C ILE A 70 15.54 2.55 1.83
N ALA A 71 16.77 2.75 1.34
CA ALA A 71 17.01 3.28 0.00
C ALA A 71 16.57 2.26 -1.08
N ALA A 72 16.84 0.96 -0.85
CA ALA A 72 16.39 -0.11 -1.73
C ALA A 72 14.85 -0.17 -1.83
N ILE A 73 14.13 -0.02 -0.70
CA ILE A 73 12.66 0.01 -0.69
C ILE A 73 12.14 1.22 -1.46
N LYS A 74 12.77 2.39 -1.29
CA LYS A 74 12.36 3.61 -2.00
C LYS A 74 12.52 3.45 -3.52
N LEU A 75 13.69 2.97 -3.96
CA LEU A 75 13.98 2.74 -5.38
C LEU A 75 13.03 1.67 -5.96
N TYR A 76 12.78 0.58 -5.24
CA TYR A 76 11.84 -0.45 -5.67
C TYR A 76 10.40 0.08 -5.84
N ARG A 77 9.93 0.94 -4.92
CA ARG A 77 8.60 1.57 -5.03
C ARG A 77 8.51 2.53 -6.22
N GLU A 78 9.57 3.29 -6.48
CA GLU A 78 9.60 4.27 -7.58
C GLU A 78 9.70 3.58 -8.94
N THR A 79 10.46 2.48 -9.05
CA THR A 79 10.63 1.72 -10.30
C THR A 79 9.42 0.84 -10.62
N PHE A 80 8.81 0.18 -9.63
CA PHE A 80 7.74 -0.81 -9.85
C PHE A 80 6.35 -0.33 -9.45
N ASN A 81 6.23 0.88 -8.89
CA ASN A 81 4.98 1.51 -8.47
C ASN A 81 4.13 0.65 -7.52
N VAL A 82 4.79 -0.07 -6.60
CA VAL A 82 4.18 -1.00 -5.64
C VAL A 82 3.96 -0.38 -4.26
N GLY A 83 3.11 -1.04 -3.44
CA GLY A 83 2.87 -0.66 -2.06
C GLY A 83 4.10 -0.79 -1.16
N LEU A 84 4.11 -0.09 -0.02
CA LEU A 84 5.25 -0.14 0.93
C LEU A 84 5.45 -1.55 1.53
N ALA A 85 4.36 -2.29 1.76
CA ALA A 85 4.40 -3.67 2.24
C ALA A 85 5.04 -4.60 1.20
N GLU A 86 4.63 -4.50 -0.06
CA GLU A 86 5.16 -5.29 -1.17
C GLU A 86 6.63 -4.98 -1.45
N ALA A 87 7.02 -3.70 -1.46
CA ALA A 87 8.40 -3.30 -1.65
C ALA A 87 9.31 -3.78 -0.51
N LYS A 88 8.82 -3.74 0.74
CA LYS A 88 9.54 -4.29 1.89
C LYS A 88 9.73 -5.80 1.74
N ALA A 89 8.67 -6.53 1.40
CA ALA A 89 8.72 -7.97 1.20
C ALA A 89 9.70 -8.36 0.08
N ALA A 90 9.67 -7.64 -1.06
CA ALA A 90 10.58 -7.87 -2.18
C ALA A 90 12.04 -7.61 -1.80
N VAL A 91 12.32 -6.51 -1.11
CA VAL A 91 13.68 -6.17 -0.64
C VAL A 91 14.17 -7.15 0.41
N GLU A 92 13.31 -7.65 1.31
CA GLU A 92 13.66 -8.70 2.26
C GLU A 92 13.96 -10.04 1.58
N GLN A 93 13.22 -10.41 0.52
CA GLN A 93 13.51 -11.60 -0.27
C GLN A 93 14.86 -11.49 -1.00
N LEU A 94 15.18 -10.30 -1.53
CA LEU A 94 16.47 -10.00 -2.14
C LEU A 94 17.62 -10.06 -1.10
N ALA A 95 17.38 -9.59 0.13
CA ALA A 95 18.35 -9.67 1.22
C ALA A 95 18.59 -11.12 1.68
N GLN A 96 17.58 -11.97 1.61
CA GLN A 96 17.65 -13.39 1.96
C GLN A 96 18.31 -14.26 0.87
N GLY A 97 18.86 -13.66 -0.19
CA GLY A 97 19.52 -14.40 -1.28
C GLY A 97 18.56 -15.22 -2.15
N LYS A 98 17.25 -15.04 -1.99
CA LYS A 98 16.22 -15.60 -2.88
C LYS A 98 16.07 -14.69 -4.10
N SER A 99 17.13 -14.54 -4.88
CA SER A 99 17.05 -14.01 -6.24
C SER A 99 16.42 -15.06 -7.14
N ALA A 100 15.10 -15.24 -7.00
CA ALA A 100 14.32 -16.07 -7.90
C ALA A 100 14.17 -15.31 -9.23
N ALA A 101 14.99 -15.71 -10.21
CA ALA A 101 14.69 -15.71 -11.63
C ALA A 101 13.85 -14.51 -12.17
N PHE A 102 14.49 -13.34 -12.32
CA PHE A 102 13.93 -12.19 -13.03
C PHE A 102 13.75 -12.40 -14.57
N GLY A 103 13.75 -13.66 -15.03
CA GLY A 103 13.69 -14.04 -16.46
C GLY A 103 12.71 -15.16 -16.79
N ARG A 104 11.98 -15.70 -15.80
CA ARG A 104 10.70 -16.34 -16.07
C ARG A 104 9.67 -15.40 -15.49
N ALA A 105 8.76 -14.91 -16.33
CA ALA A 105 7.41 -14.67 -15.90
C ALA A 105 6.82 -16.00 -15.40
N THR A 106 7.30 -16.50 -14.26
CA THR A 106 6.38 -17.11 -13.34
C THR A 106 5.53 -15.95 -12.90
N VAL A 107 4.38 -15.79 -13.55
CA VAL A 107 3.15 -15.53 -12.82
C VAL A 107 3.36 -16.26 -11.49
N VAL A 108 3.62 -15.51 -10.41
CA VAL A 108 3.41 -16.06 -9.08
C VAL A 108 1.98 -16.50 -9.18
N ALA A 109 1.77 -17.81 -9.35
CA ALA A 109 0.44 -18.36 -9.40
C ALA A 109 -0.25 -17.76 -8.18
N PRO A 110 -1.41 -17.09 -8.34
CA PRO A 110 -2.17 -16.61 -7.20
C PRO A 110 -2.19 -17.74 -6.18
N PRO A 111 -1.95 -17.46 -4.88
CA PRO A 111 -1.82 -18.51 -3.86
C PRO A 111 -2.92 -19.50 -4.09
N ASP A 112 -2.57 -20.75 -4.42
CA ASP A 112 -3.47 -21.76 -4.99
C ASP A 112 -4.82 -21.64 -4.29
N THR A 113 -5.75 -20.94 -4.95
CA THR A 113 -6.95 -20.42 -4.30
C THR A 113 -7.75 -21.58 -3.74
N ASP A 114 -7.68 -22.71 -4.44
CA ASP A 114 -8.27 -23.97 -4.06
C ASP A 114 -7.55 -24.65 -2.89
N ALA A 115 -6.24 -24.46 -2.71
CA ALA A 115 -5.52 -24.90 -1.51
C ALA A 115 -5.93 -24.08 -0.28
N VAL A 116 -5.95 -22.75 -0.40
CA VAL A 116 -6.38 -21.86 0.70
C VAL A 116 -7.84 -22.13 1.08
N LEU A 117 -8.73 -22.30 0.10
CA LEU A 117 -10.13 -22.62 0.35
C LEU A 117 -10.31 -24.03 0.95
N ARG A 118 -9.46 -25.01 0.61
CA ARG A 118 -9.46 -26.33 1.26
C ARG A 118 -9.04 -26.24 2.73
N ASP A 119 -8.01 -25.46 3.03
CA ASP A 119 -7.55 -25.24 4.41
C ASP A 119 -8.63 -24.53 5.24
N VAL A 120 -9.26 -23.50 4.67
CA VAL A 120 -10.39 -22.79 5.30
C VAL A 120 -11.57 -23.73 5.58
N ARG A 121 -11.93 -24.62 4.64
CA ARG A 121 -12.97 -25.64 4.87
C ARG A 121 -12.56 -26.66 5.95
N ALA A 122 -11.28 -27.05 6.02
CA ALA A 122 -10.78 -27.93 7.07
C ALA A 122 -10.82 -27.28 8.47
N HIS A 123 -10.55 -25.96 8.55
CA HIS A 123 -10.72 -25.19 9.78
C HIS A 123 -12.19 -25.07 10.20
N LEU A 124 -13.10 -24.87 9.25
CA LEU A 124 -14.55 -24.85 9.50
C LEU A 124 -15.08 -26.21 9.98
N ALA A 125 -14.64 -27.31 9.35
CA ALA A 125 -15.00 -28.66 9.79
C ALA A 125 -14.52 -28.98 11.22
N GLY A 126 -13.44 -28.34 11.66
CA GLY A 126 -12.90 -28.45 13.02
C GLY A 126 -13.50 -27.49 14.05
N GLY A 127 -14.54 -26.72 13.70
CA GLY A 127 -15.15 -25.70 14.57
C GLY A 127 -14.26 -24.47 14.82
N ARG A 128 -13.14 -24.34 14.09
CA ARG A 128 -12.12 -23.29 14.23
C ARG A 128 -12.41 -22.10 13.31
N LYS A 129 -13.55 -21.44 13.54
CA LYS A 129 -14.04 -20.33 12.69
C LYS A 129 -13.15 -19.09 12.73
N ILE A 130 -12.49 -18.82 13.87
CA ILE A 130 -11.60 -17.66 14.02
C ILE A 130 -10.31 -17.86 13.20
N GLU A 131 -9.77 -19.07 13.22
CA GLU A 131 -8.58 -19.47 12.47
C GLU A 131 -8.85 -19.46 10.97
N ALA A 132 -10.05 -19.90 10.55
CA ALA A 132 -10.51 -19.81 9.16
C ALA A 132 -10.53 -18.35 8.66
N ILE A 133 -11.10 -17.43 9.45
CA ILE A 133 -11.13 -15.99 9.12
C ILE A 133 -9.73 -15.42 9.06
N LYS A 134 -8.85 -15.78 10.00
CA LYS A 134 -7.45 -15.31 10.01
C LYS A 134 -6.67 -15.82 8.80
N ALA A 135 -6.81 -17.10 8.45
CA ALA A 135 -6.16 -17.71 7.30
C ALA A 135 -6.64 -17.07 5.99
N TYR A 136 -7.96 -16.88 5.84
CA TYR A 136 -8.55 -16.20 4.68
C TYR A 136 -8.03 -14.76 4.56
N ARG A 137 -8.00 -14.01 5.67
CA ARG A 137 -7.49 -12.63 5.69
C ARG A 137 -6.03 -12.53 5.30
N GLN A 138 -5.20 -13.46 5.78
CA GLN A 138 -3.76 -13.48 5.49
C GLN A 138 -3.45 -13.90 4.06
N ALA A 139 -4.26 -14.77 3.47
CA ALA A 139 -4.06 -15.25 2.11
C ALA A 139 -4.56 -14.28 1.03
N PHE A 140 -5.63 -13.52 1.32
CA PHE A 140 -6.28 -12.63 0.36
C PHE A 140 -6.11 -11.13 0.66
N ASP A 141 -5.45 -10.79 1.77
CA ASP A 141 -5.24 -9.41 2.24
C ASP A 141 -6.52 -8.54 2.31
N VAL A 142 -7.62 -9.16 2.72
CA VAL A 142 -8.95 -8.54 2.80
C VAL A 142 -9.27 -7.96 4.19
N GLY A 143 -10.31 -7.13 4.29
CA GLY A 143 -10.79 -6.61 5.58
C GLY A 143 -11.38 -7.69 6.49
N LEU A 144 -11.48 -7.41 7.81
CA LEU A 144 -12.10 -8.35 8.78
C LEU A 144 -13.57 -8.66 8.44
N ALA A 145 -14.31 -7.66 7.96
CA ALA A 145 -15.71 -7.81 7.56
C ALA A 145 -15.84 -8.71 6.32
N GLU A 146 -15.03 -8.49 5.29
CA GLU A 146 -15.01 -9.28 4.06
C GLU A 146 -14.59 -10.73 4.32
N ALA A 147 -13.54 -10.94 5.13
CA ALA A 147 -13.10 -12.27 5.52
C ALA A 147 -14.18 -13.04 6.28
N LYS A 148 -14.94 -12.36 7.15
CA LYS A 148 -16.07 -12.97 7.86
C LYS A 148 -17.18 -13.40 6.90
N VAL A 149 -17.58 -12.51 5.98
CA VAL A 149 -18.64 -12.80 5.00
C VAL A 149 -18.25 -13.97 4.09
N ALA A 150 -17.01 -13.98 3.61
CA ALA A 150 -16.50 -15.06 2.76
C ALA A 150 -16.47 -16.41 3.50
N VAL A 151 -16.00 -16.44 4.75
CA VAL A 151 -15.98 -17.67 5.56
C VAL A 151 -17.40 -18.16 5.88
N GLU A 152 -18.35 -17.27 6.13
CA GLU A 152 -19.77 -17.61 6.33
C GLU A 152 -20.45 -18.13 5.05
N GLN A 153 -20.04 -17.68 3.87
CA GLN A 153 -20.48 -18.22 2.58
C GLN A 153 -19.91 -19.63 2.35
N ILE A 154 -18.64 -19.84 2.66
CA ILE A 154 -17.99 -21.17 2.57
C ILE A 154 -18.64 -22.17 3.53
N GLU A 155 -18.98 -21.73 4.75
CA GLU A 155 -19.70 -22.54 5.74
C GLU A 155 -21.10 -22.97 5.25
N ARG A 156 -21.77 -22.12 4.47
CA ARG A 156 -23.07 -22.41 3.85
C ARG A 156 -22.99 -23.27 2.58
N GLY A 157 -21.79 -23.73 2.18
CA GLY A 157 -21.60 -24.55 0.99
C GLY A 157 -21.73 -23.77 -0.33
N GLU A 158 -21.70 -22.44 -0.26
CA GLU A 158 -21.71 -21.57 -1.43
C GLU A 158 -20.27 -21.47 -1.97
N THR A 159 -20.08 -21.68 -3.28
CA THR A 159 -18.76 -21.54 -3.90
C THR A 159 -18.35 -20.09 -3.86
N VAL A 160 -17.52 -19.72 -2.89
CA VAL A 160 -16.79 -18.46 -2.90
C VAL A 160 -15.75 -18.58 -4.01
N THR A 161 -16.10 -18.09 -5.19
CA THR A 161 -15.09 -17.55 -6.09
C THR A 161 -14.57 -16.29 -5.40
N PRO A 162 -13.32 -16.28 -4.88
CA PRO A 162 -12.74 -15.01 -4.46
C PRO A 162 -12.87 -14.10 -5.67
N SER A 163 -13.57 -12.98 -5.50
CA SER A 163 -13.86 -12.04 -6.57
C SER A 163 -12.50 -11.64 -7.15
N ALA A 164 -12.15 -12.29 -8.25
CA ALA A 164 -10.97 -11.94 -9.00
C ALA A 164 -11.14 -10.47 -9.41
N PRO A 165 -10.04 -9.75 -9.67
CA PRO A 165 -10.09 -8.41 -10.28
C PRO A 165 -11.04 -8.30 -11.50
N HIS A 166 -11.42 -9.43 -12.10
CA HIS A 166 -12.41 -9.55 -13.18
C HIS A 166 -13.87 -9.27 -12.78
N ASP A 167 -14.31 -9.53 -11.54
CA ASP A 167 -15.70 -9.24 -11.12
C ASP A 167 -15.90 -7.74 -10.81
N GLN A 168 -14.87 -7.08 -10.27
CA GLN A 168 -14.87 -5.63 -10.07
C GLN A 168 -14.84 -4.88 -11.41
N ALA A 169 -14.09 -5.40 -12.39
CA ALA A 169 -14.09 -4.87 -13.76
C ALA A 169 -15.47 -5.02 -14.44
N ALA A 170 -16.15 -6.17 -14.24
CA ALA A 170 -17.50 -6.39 -14.75
C ALA A 170 -18.54 -5.49 -14.04
N ALA A 171 -18.38 -5.27 -12.73
CA ALA A 171 -19.23 -4.35 -11.97
C ALA A 171 -19.01 -2.89 -12.41
N LEU A 172 -17.76 -2.45 -12.61
CA LEU A 172 -17.42 -1.15 -13.18
C LEU A 172 -18.01 -0.95 -14.59
N ALA A 173 -17.94 -1.97 -15.45
CA ALA A 173 -18.55 -1.92 -16.78
C ALA A 173 -20.08 -1.76 -16.72
N ARG A 174 -20.75 -2.46 -15.80
CA ARG A 174 -22.19 -2.30 -15.55
C ARG A 174 -22.53 -0.90 -15.02
N ILE A 175 -21.73 -0.39 -14.07
CA ILE A 175 -21.89 0.98 -13.54
C ILE A 175 -21.73 2.01 -14.67
N MET A 176 -20.76 1.84 -15.57
CA MET A 176 -20.58 2.71 -16.74
C MET A 176 -21.78 2.65 -17.70
N SER A 177 -22.35 1.46 -17.93
CA SER A 177 -23.55 1.33 -18.78
C SER A 177 -24.80 1.96 -18.18
N LEU A 178 -25.02 1.84 -16.86
CA LEU A 178 -26.14 2.46 -16.15
C LEU A 178 -26.03 3.99 -16.18
N PHE A 179 -24.80 4.50 -16.08
CA PHE A 179 -24.52 5.92 -16.22
C PHE A 179 -24.80 6.42 -17.65
N GLN A 180 -24.32 5.71 -18.68
CA GLN A 180 -24.60 6.05 -20.08
C GLN A 180 -26.08 5.98 -20.44
N ALA A 181 -26.84 5.11 -19.77
CA ALA A 181 -28.30 5.02 -19.89
C ALA A 181 -29.05 6.15 -19.14
N GLY A 182 -28.34 7.09 -18.50
CA GLY A 182 -28.93 8.21 -17.74
C GLY A 182 -29.46 7.82 -16.36
N ASN A 183 -29.25 6.58 -15.93
CA ASN A 183 -29.75 6.06 -14.65
C ASN A 183 -28.70 6.24 -13.54
N GLN A 184 -28.47 7.49 -13.15
CA GLN A 184 -27.43 7.88 -12.19
C GLN A 184 -27.67 7.32 -10.79
N GLU A 185 -28.92 7.24 -10.33
CA GLU A 185 -29.24 6.72 -8.98
C GLU A 185 -28.88 5.23 -8.84
N GLU A 186 -29.15 4.44 -9.88
CA GLU A 186 -28.86 3.02 -9.88
C GLU A 186 -27.36 2.73 -10.03
N ALA A 187 -26.64 3.55 -10.81
CA ALA A 187 -25.18 3.52 -10.89
C ALA A 187 -24.53 3.82 -9.52
N ILE A 188 -25.02 4.81 -8.79
CA ILE A 188 -24.53 5.17 -7.44
C ILE A 188 -24.80 4.04 -6.44
N ARG A 189 -26.00 3.43 -6.51
CA ARG A 189 -26.36 2.30 -5.65
C ARG A 189 -25.44 1.11 -5.89
N LEU A 190 -25.20 0.77 -7.16
CA LEU A 190 -24.33 -0.35 -7.56
C LEU A 190 -22.87 -0.08 -7.21
N TYR A 191 -22.40 1.16 -7.37
CA TYR A 191 -21.05 1.58 -6.97
C TYR A 191 -20.84 1.44 -5.46
N ARG A 192 -21.80 1.89 -4.64
CA ARG A 192 -21.75 1.70 -3.18
C ARG A 192 -21.72 0.23 -2.79
N GLN A 193 -22.53 -0.60 -3.42
CA GLN A 193 -22.59 -2.03 -3.12
C GLN A 193 -21.29 -2.76 -3.50
N THR A 194 -20.59 -2.28 -4.54
CA THR A 194 -19.36 -2.90 -5.04
C THR A 194 -18.11 -2.46 -4.28
N PHE A 195 -18.07 -1.20 -3.84
CA PHE A 195 -16.86 -0.58 -3.28
C PHE A 195 -16.98 -0.14 -1.81
N ASP A 196 -18.12 -0.42 -1.16
CA ASP A 196 -18.43 -0.06 0.24
C ASP A 196 -18.16 1.43 0.59
N VAL A 197 -18.56 2.33 -0.31
CA VAL A 197 -18.30 3.77 -0.20
C VAL A 197 -19.54 4.53 0.27
N SER A 198 -19.37 5.62 1.00
CA SER A 198 -20.48 6.49 1.41
C SER A 198 -21.25 7.05 0.20
N GLN A 199 -22.54 7.34 0.36
CA GLN A 199 -23.42 7.83 -0.73
C GLN A 199 -22.86 9.08 -1.42
N THR A 200 -22.24 9.97 -0.65
CA THR A 200 -21.56 11.17 -1.15
C THR A 200 -20.28 10.87 -1.93
N GLY A 201 -19.52 9.84 -1.51
CA GLY A 201 -18.34 9.36 -2.24
C GLY A 201 -18.72 8.68 -3.56
N ALA A 202 -19.74 7.83 -3.55
CA ALA A 202 -20.25 7.13 -4.73
C ALA A 202 -20.85 8.10 -5.77
N ALA A 203 -21.60 9.12 -5.32
CA ALA A 203 -22.13 10.16 -6.20
C ALA A 203 -21.02 10.94 -6.92
N LYS A 204 -19.98 11.37 -6.19
CA LYS A 204 -18.83 12.07 -6.76
C LYS A 204 -18.03 11.19 -7.72
N ALA A 205 -17.83 9.92 -7.40
CA ALA A 205 -17.10 8.98 -8.26
C ALA A 205 -17.83 8.74 -9.59
N VAL A 206 -19.15 8.55 -9.55
CA VAL A 206 -19.99 8.39 -10.74
C VAL A 206 -20.06 9.68 -11.57
N GLU A 207 -20.09 10.84 -10.92
CA GLU A 207 -20.01 12.14 -11.59
C GLU A 207 -18.66 12.37 -12.29
N MET A 208 -17.54 11.98 -11.66
CA MET A 208 -16.21 12.06 -12.26
C MET A 208 -16.03 11.11 -13.44
N LEU A 209 -16.62 9.91 -13.38
CA LEU A 209 -16.67 8.99 -14.52
C LEU A 209 -17.49 9.56 -15.69
N GLY A 210 -18.49 10.39 -15.40
CA GLY A 210 -19.34 11.02 -16.40
C GLY A 210 -18.75 12.19 -17.15
N ARG A 211 -17.76 12.89 -16.57
CA ARG A 211 -17.11 14.03 -17.21
C ARG A 211 -16.07 13.67 -18.29
N GLY A 212 -15.81 12.38 -18.52
CA GLY A 212 -14.89 11.93 -19.59
C GLY A 212 -13.41 12.24 -19.32
N GLU A 213 -13.05 12.62 -18.10
CA GLU A 213 -11.68 12.94 -17.69
C GLU A 213 -10.93 11.68 -17.20
N SER A 214 -10.99 10.59 -17.96
CA SER A 214 -10.44 9.30 -17.52
C SER A 214 -8.91 9.31 -17.35
N GLN A 215 -8.18 10.21 -18.03
CA GLN A 215 -6.73 10.30 -17.89
C GLN A 215 -6.28 11.10 -16.66
N LEU A 216 -6.94 12.24 -16.36
CA LEU A 216 -6.63 13.06 -15.20
C LEU A 216 -7.24 12.48 -13.91
N ALA A 217 -8.38 11.81 -13.97
CA ALA A 217 -9.02 11.18 -12.81
C ALA A 217 -8.27 9.92 -12.33
N ILE A 218 -7.69 9.11 -13.23
CA ILE A 218 -6.82 8.00 -12.84
C ILE A 218 -5.52 8.53 -12.22
N GLN A 219 -4.92 9.58 -12.78
CA GLN A 219 -3.73 10.24 -12.22
C GLN A 219 -4.02 10.94 -10.88
N ALA A 220 -5.19 11.56 -10.73
CA ALA A 220 -5.64 12.18 -9.49
C ALA A 220 -6.05 11.15 -8.43
N ALA A 221 -6.64 10.02 -8.82
CA ALA A 221 -6.94 8.90 -7.92
C ALA A 221 -5.65 8.19 -7.46
N LEU A 222 -4.66 8.01 -8.34
CA LEU A 222 -3.32 7.54 -7.98
C LEU A 222 -2.55 8.57 -7.12
N ALA A 223 -2.76 9.87 -7.34
CA ALA A 223 -2.20 10.92 -6.50
C ALA A 223 -2.88 10.99 -5.12
N ALA A 224 -4.19 10.68 -5.03
CA ALA A 224 -4.94 10.57 -3.78
C ALA A 224 -4.63 9.29 -3.00
N LEU A 225 -4.01 8.30 -3.63
CA LEU A 225 -3.44 7.10 -2.99
C LEU A 225 -2.01 7.31 -2.45
N ARG A 226 -1.43 8.52 -2.56
CA ARG A 226 -0.24 8.85 -1.77
C ARG A 226 -0.65 8.93 -0.30
N PRO A 227 0.01 8.18 0.61
CA PRO A 227 -0.13 8.45 2.03
C PRO A 227 0.57 9.79 2.28
N THR A 228 -0.19 10.88 2.31
CA THR A 228 0.26 12.10 2.96
C THR A 228 0.48 11.73 4.43
N GLY A 229 1.76 11.67 4.79
CA GLY A 229 2.14 11.77 6.18
C GLY A 229 1.50 13.04 6.75
N ILE A 230 0.80 12.84 7.86
CA ILE A 230 0.67 13.72 9.02
C ILE A 230 0.96 15.22 8.78
N ALA A 231 -0.10 16.01 8.97
CA ALA A 231 -0.22 17.49 9.12
C ALA A 231 -1.06 18.09 7.98
N SER A 232 -2.04 18.96 8.22
CA SER A 232 -2.57 19.59 9.43
C SER A 232 -3.91 20.21 9.04
N ASP A 233 -4.80 20.39 10.02
CA ASP A 233 -6.02 21.19 9.91
C ASP A 233 -5.77 22.53 9.22
N ASP A 234 -6.66 22.93 8.31
CA ASP A 234 -7.22 24.28 8.27
C ASP A 234 -8.51 24.34 7.41
N ALA A 235 -9.59 24.65 8.12
CA ALA A 235 -10.81 25.38 7.76
C ALA A 235 -11.39 25.31 6.33
N ALA A 236 -12.59 24.73 6.22
CA ALA A 236 -13.71 25.32 5.48
C ALA A 236 -15.06 24.79 6.01
N GLU A 237 -15.96 25.72 6.33
CA GLU A 237 -17.20 25.58 7.10
C GLU A 237 -18.41 24.99 6.35
N ALA A 238 -19.35 24.46 7.17
CA ALA A 238 -20.80 24.25 6.97
C ALA A 238 -21.30 22.84 6.52
N PRO A 239 -22.55 22.45 6.90
CA PRO A 239 -22.99 22.18 8.26
C PRO A 239 -23.46 20.71 8.39
N ALA A 240 -22.89 19.94 9.31
CA ALA A 240 -23.27 18.55 9.54
C ALA A 240 -24.50 18.45 10.46
N ARG A 241 -25.54 17.78 9.95
CA ARG A 241 -26.73 17.38 10.70
C ARG A 241 -26.32 16.34 11.76
N ALA A 242 -26.43 16.73 13.02
CA ALA A 242 -26.01 15.93 14.17
C ALA A 242 -26.89 14.68 14.36
N VAL A 243 -26.29 13.50 14.19
CA VAL A 243 -26.78 12.26 14.79
C VAL A 243 -26.25 12.21 16.22
N ARG A 244 -27.11 12.52 17.19
CA ARG A 244 -26.82 12.41 18.63
C ARG A 244 -26.86 10.93 19.04
N SER A 245 -25.72 10.35 19.37
CA SER A 245 -25.63 9.17 20.25
C SER A 245 -25.31 9.66 21.67
N PRO A 246 -26.16 9.39 22.69
CA PRO A 246 -25.97 9.92 24.03
C PRO A 246 -25.25 8.90 24.91
N ALA A 247 -23.93 8.76 24.81
CA ALA A 247 -23.20 7.87 25.74
C ALA A 247 -21.67 8.09 25.83
N SER A 248 -21.13 9.30 25.65
CA SER A 248 -19.67 9.50 25.71
C SER A 248 -19.15 10.67 26.53
N CYS A 249 -20.00 11.56 27.07
CA CYS A 249 -19.51 12.77 27.75
C CYS A 249 -18.78 12.49 29.08
N GLY A 250 -19.20 11.48 29.85
CA GLY A 250 -18.63 11.18 31.17
C GLY A 250 -17.24 10.55 31.15
N CYS A 251 -16.96 9.66 30.20
CA CYS A 251 -15.68 8.95 30.14
C CYS A 251 -14.55 9.87 29.68
N PHE A 252 -14.81 10.78 28.73
CA PHE A 252 -13.83 11.77 28.31
C PHE A 252 -13.53 12.79 29.41
N ALA A 253 -14.56 13.25 30.16
CA ALA A 253 -14.35 14.17 31.27
C ALA A 253 -13.51 13.54 32.40
N PHE A 254 -13.75 12.26 32.71
CA PHE A 254 -12.98 11.55 33.75
C PHE A 254 -11.54 11.26 33.31
N ALA A 255 -11.33 10.85 32.05
CA ALA A 255 -10.00 10.65 31.50
C ALA A 255 -9.20 11.96 31.44
N LEU A 256 -9.84 13.07 31.05
CA LEU A 256 -9.22 14.40 31.05
C LEU A 256 -8.88 14.86 32.46
N PHE A 257 -9.74 14.58 33.45
CA PHE A 257 -9.52 14.93 34.85
C PHE A 257 -8.32 14.16 35.43
N ILE A 258 -8.23 12.85 35.18
CA ILE A 258 -7.06 12.05 35.59
C ILE A 258 -5.80 12.59 34.91
N LEU A 259 -5.85 12.85 33.60
CA LEU A 259 -4.71 13.39 32.88
C LEU A 259 -4.25 14.74 33.47
N LEU A 260 -5.17 15.66 33.76
CA LEU A 260 -4.85 16.98 34.32
C LEU A 260 -4.41 16.96 35.79
N VAL A 261 -4.97 16.06 36.62
CA VAL A 261 -4.73 16.07 38.07
C VAL A 261 -3.59 15.13 38.47
N THR A 262 -3.37 14.03 37.75
CA THR A 262 -2.33 13.06 38.11
C THR A 262 -1.16 13.07 37.14
N VAL A 263 -1.42 13.06 35.83
CA VAL A 263 -0.36 12.89 34.83
C VAL A 263 0.38 14.19 34.57
N VAL A 264 -0.33 15.32 34.42
CA VAL A 264 0.28 16.63 34.16
C VAL A 264 1.16 17.11 35.31
N PRO A 265 0.76 17.03 36.60
CA PRO A 265 1.64 17.45 37.70
C PRO A 265 2.85 16.54 37.87
N LEU A 266 2.70 15.23 37.60
CA LEU A 266 3.81 14.28 37.59
C LEU A 266 4.82 14.61 36.47
N LEU A 267 4.33 14.85 35.25
CA LEU A 267 5.16 15.25 34.12
C LEU A 267 5.85 16.59 34.38
N LEU A 268 5.13 17.58 34.90
CA LEU A 268 5.71 18.88 35.29
C LEU A 268 6.76 18.75 36.40
N GLY A 269 6.61 17.77 37.29
CA GLY A 269 7.62 17.40 38.28
C GLY A 269 8.88 16.80 37.66
N LEU A 270 8.70 15.95 36.63
CA LEU A 270 9.80 15.32 35.87
C LEU A 270 10.50 16.28 34.90
N THR A 271 9.93 17.45 34.64
CA THR A 271 10.56 18.53 33.86
C THR A 271 11.11 19.65 34.74
N ARG A 272 11.28 19.45 36.06
CA ARG A 272 11.98 20.41 36.93
C ARG A 272 13.51 20.35 36.73
N PRO A 273 14.25 21.43 37.04
CA PRO A 273 15.71 21.42 36.99
C PRO A 273 16.28 20.28 37.84
N GLY A 274 17.14 19.44 37.25
CA GLY A 274 17.71 18.24 37.90
C GLY A 274 16.91 16.95 37.73
N ALA A 275 15.75 16.98 37.06
CA ALA A 275 14.97 15.78 36.76
C ALA A 275 15.43 15.14 35.43
N PRO A 276 15.27 13.80 35.26
CA PRO A 276 15.87 13.07 34.14
C PRO A 276 15.31 13.46 32.76
N LEU A 277 14.10 14.00 32.69
CA LEU A 277 13.46 14.42 31.44
C LEU A 277 13.68 15.90 31.11
N PHE A 278 14.38 16.65 31.97
CA PHE A 278 14.61 18.08 31.81
C PHE A 278 15.37 18.41 30.51
N SER A 279 16.44 17.68 30.24
CA SER A 279 17.30 17.88 29.06
C SER A 279 16.58 17.58 27.74
N LEU A 280 15.63 16.63 27.76
CA LEU A 280 14.82 16.26 26.61
C LEU A 280 13.67 17.26 26.41
N TRP A 281 13.05 17.71 27.50
CA TRP A 281 11.99 18.72 27.46
C TRP A 281 12.53 20.07 26.94
N GLN A 282 13.70 20.52 27.38
CA GLN A 282 14.29 21.78 26.88
C GLN A 282 14.63 21.78 25.38
N ARG A 283 14.91 20.62 24.78
CA ARG A 283 15.14 20.52 23.32
C ARG A 283 13.85 20.61 22.50
N VAL A 284 12.74 20.12 23.05
CA VAL A 284 11.47 19.97 22.34
C VAL A 284 10.44 21.01 22.77
N ASN A 285 10.71 21.81 23.83
CA ASN A 285 9.73 22.73 24.41
C ASN A 285 9.30 23.81 23.39
N PRO A 286 8.06 23.75 22.86
CA PRO A 286 7.59 24.69 21.85
C PRO A 286 7.25 26.06 22.45
N THR A 287 7.25 26.19 23.78
CA THR A 287 6.94 27.44 24.49
C THR A 287 8.18 28.23 24.91
N SER A 288 9.39 27.68 24.72
CA SER A 288 10.63 28.41 25.02
C SER A 288 10.97 29.37 23.88
N PRO A 289 11.18 30.68 24.14
CA PRO A 289 11.63 31.64 23.14
C PRO A 289 13.09 31.43 22.69
N VAL A 290 13.79 30.47 23.30
CA VAL A 290 15.19 30.12 22.99
C VAL A 290 15.29 28.61 22.77
N SER A 291 15.90 28.19 21.66
CA SER A 291 16.19 26.79 21.38
C SER A 291 17.52 26.38 21.98
N LEU A 292 17.53 25.26 22.70
CA LEU A 292 18.77 24.67 23.19
C LEU A 292 19.53 24.07 22.00
N VAL A 293 20.59 24.75 21.55
CA VAL A 293 21.41 24.31 20.41
C VAL A 293 22.44 23.24 20.81
N LEU A 294 23.04 23.41 21.99
CA LEU A 294 24.10 22.52 22.47
C LEU A 294 24.04 22.41 24.00
N SER A 295 24.14 21.19 24.51
CA SER A 295 24.33 20.88 25.93
C SER A 295 25.53 19.95 26.08
N PHE A 296 26.47 20.30 26.94
CA PHE A 296 27.65 19.49 27.24
C PHE A 296 27.96 19.60 28.74
N GLY A 297 28.55 18.55 29.30
CA GLY A 297 28.79 18.47 30.74
C GLY A 297 27.69 17.72 31.49
N GLU A 298 28.09 16.81 32.38
CA GLU A 298 27.21 16.26 33.42
C GLU A 298 27.76 16.61 34.81
N GLU A 299 26.93 16.52 35.85
CA GLU A 299 27.35 16.83 37.22
C GLU A 299 28.22 15.70 37.77
N GLY A 300 29.46 16.00 38.15
CA GLY A 300 30.37 15.02 38.75
C GLY A 300 31.85 15.35 38.67
N LEU A 301 32.68 14.39 39.06
CA LEU A 301 34.14 14.48 39.05
C LEU A 301 34.69 13.58 37.93
N GLY A 302 35.22 14.16 36.85
CA GLY A 302 35.76 13.40 35.73
C GLY A 302 35.86 14.20 34.43
N GLN A 303 36.45 13.62 33.39
CA GLN A 303 36.54 14.26 32.08
C GLN A 303 35.13 14.46 31.48
N GLY A 304 34.80 15.71 31.12
CA GLY A 304 33.47 16.05 30.62
C GLY A 304 32.40 16.16 31.71
N MET A 305 32.78 16.06 32.98
CA MET A 305 31.92 16.33 34.13
C MET A 305 32.33 17.65 34.77
N PHE A 306 31.38 18.40 35.29
CA PHE A 306 31.65 19.65 35.99
C PHE A 306 31.03 19.65 37.38
N TYR A 307 31.70 20.30 38.32
CA TYR A 307 31.23 20.50 39.67
C TYR A 307 31.49 21.96 40.07
N ASP A 308 30.44 22.69 40.44
CA ASP A 308 30.50 24.12 40.83
C ASP A 308 31.07 25.07 39.76
N VAL A 309 30.55 25.01 38.51
CA VAL A 309 30.93 25.99 37.46
C VAL A 309 30.36 27.36 37.79
N ARG A 310 31.24 28.36 37.94
CA ARG A 310 30.84 29.73 38.33
C ARG A 310 30.91 30.71 37.16
N SER A 311 31.66 30.37 36.13
CA SER A 311 31.95 31.24 35.00
C SER A 311 32.00 30.45 33.70
N VAL A 312 31.46 31.06 32.64
CA VAL A 312 31.52 30.52 31.26
C VAL A 312 31.97 31.65 30.34
N ALA A 313 32.92 31.35 29.45
CA ALA A 313 33.44 32.28 28.46
C ALA A 313 33.52 31.61 27.09
N VAL A 314 33.48 32.41 26.02
CA VAL A 314 33.61 31.96 24.64
C VAL A 314 34.69 32.79 23.95
N ASP A 315 35.61 32.15 23.25
CA ASP A 315 36.65 32.85 22.48
C ASP A 315 36.20 33.19 21.05
N GLY A 316 37.04 33.91 20.31
CA GLY A 316 36.77 34.31 18.93
C GLY A 316 36.72 33.15 17.93
N ASP A 317 37.24 31.97 18.32
CA ASP A 317 37.18 30.73 17.55
C ASP A 317 35.95 29.88 17.90
N GLY A 318 35.08 30.35 18.79
CA GLY A 318 33.85 29.68 19.21
C GLY A 318 34.06 28.54 20.21
N ARG A 319 35.23 28.46 20.87
CA ARG A 319 35.48 27.47 21.93
C ARG A 319 34.90 27.98 23.24
N ILE A 320 34.29 27.06 23.98
CA ILE A 320 33.60 27.37 25.24
C ILE A 320 34.48 26.90 26.41
N TYR A 321 34.73 27.81 27.35
CA TYR A 321 35.48 27.58 28.58
C TYR A 321 34.54 27.70 29.77
N ALA A 322 34.61 26.76 30.70
CA ALA A 322 33.84 26.74 31.92
C ALA A 322 34.79 26.56 33.11
N ALA A 323 34.64 27.38 34.14
CA ALA A 323 35.45 27.37 35.37
C ALA A 323 34.58 27.66 36.60
#